data_AF-A0A416V9K6-F1
#
_entry.id   AF-A0A416V9K6-F1
#
_cell.length_a   1.000
_cell.length_b   1.000
_cell.length_c   1.000
_cell.angle_alpha   90.00
_cell.angle_beta   90.00
_cell.angle_gamma   90.00
#
_symmetry.space_group_name_H-M   'P 1'
#
loop_
_entity.id
_entity.type
_entity.pdbx_description
1 polymer ?
#
loop_
_entity_poly.entity_id
_entity_poly.type
_entity_poly.pdbx_seq_one_letter_code
_entity_poly.pdbx_strand_id
1 'polypeptide(L)'
;MGSLFEWITDWIKEGLIDAITGQYTSIFNSVNNQVADVANQVGQTPQGWNGGVFSMIQNLSETVVIPIAGMILTFVLVYELIQMILEKNNMHEFDTFNIFKWIFKTFVATYLLTNCFTIVMAVFDVAQNVVSQSAGVINGNLDVQAALSDLKTQLEAMGMWELIGLWLETNIINLCMWVLSIVIFVIVYGRMIEIYLTVSLAPIPFSTMANREWGQMGTGYLRSLFALGFQGFLILICVAIYAVLVQSIPSSGDVHGAIWGTAGYTVLLAFALFKTGSLSKSIFNAR
;
A
#
# COMPACT_ATOMS: atom_id res chain seq x y z
N MET A 1 -43.17 42.44 -16.41
CA MET A 1 -43.05 41.05 -15.90
C MET A 1 -41.81 40.31 -16.42
N GLY A 2 -41.13 40.76 -17.49
CA GLY A 2 -39.86 40.16 -17.94
C GLY A 2 -38.66 40.44 -17.02
N SER A 3 -38.50 41.67 -16.53
CA SER A 3 -37.30 42.07 -15.77
C SER A 3 -37.11 41.36 -14.42
N LEU A 4 -38.20 40.99 -13.73
CA LEU A 4 -38.10 40.31 -12.44
C LEU A 4 -37.79 38.81 -12.63
N PHE A 5 -38.34 38.21 -13.67
CA PHE A 5 -38.13 36.79 -13.98
C PHE A 5 -36.74 36.55 -14.56
N GLU A 6 -36.24 37.47 -15.40
CA GLU A 6 -34.84 37.49 -15.88
C GLU A 6 -33.87 37.69 -14.72
N TRP A 7 -34.10 38.68 -13.85
CA TRP A 7 -33.24 38.91 -12.67
C TRP A 7 -33.20 37.71 -11.72
N ILE A 8 -34.34 37.05 -11.46
CA ILE A 8 -34.39 35.82 -10.65
C ILE A 8 -33.64 34.67 -11.35
N THR A 9 -33.79 34.54 -12.67
CA THR A 9 -33.13 33.49 -13.47
C THR A 9 -31.61 33.67 -13.45
N ASP A 10 -31.12 34.89 -13.61
CA ASP A 10 -29.69 35.19 -13.59
C ASP A 10 -29.10 35.01 -12.18
N TRP A 11 -29.82 35.44 -11.14
CA TRP A 11 -29.42 35.21 -9.74
C TRP A 11 -29.33 33.72 -9.39
N ILE A 12 -30.28 32.90 -9.85
CA ILE A 12 -30.24 31.44 -9.66
C ILE A 12 -29.08 30.81 -10.44
N LYS A 13 -28.84 31.25 -11.68
CA LYS A 13 -27.72 30.76 -12.49
C LYS A 13 -26.37 31.06 -11.84
N GLU A 14 -26.13 32.30 -11.42
CA GLU A 14 -24.89 32.67 -10.71
C GLU A 14 -24.70 31.83 -9.45
N GLY A 15 -25.76 31.67 -8.63
CA GLY A 15 -25.71 30.84 -7.44
C GLY A 15 -25.42 29.36 -7.71
N LEU A 16 -25.95 28.79 -8.81
CA LEU A 16 -25.66 27.42 -9.23
C LEU A 16 -24.22 27.26 -9.72
N ILE A 17 -23.71 28.20 -10.52
CA ILE A 17 -22.33 28.19 -11.01
C ILE A 17 -21.37 28.23 -9.83
N ASP A 18 -21.61 29.10 -8.85
CA ASP A 18 -20.79 29.19 -7.64
C ASP A 18 -20.85 27.91 -6.81
N ALA A 19 -22.04 27.34 -6.62
CA ALA A 19 -22.22 26.10 -5.87
C ALA A 19 -21.51 24.91 -6.54
N ILE A 20 -21.66 24.77 -7.86
CA ILE A 20 -20.98 23.73 -8.64
C ILE A 20 -19.47 23.93 -8.57
N THR A 21 -18.97 25.13 -8.88
CA THR A 21 -17.52 25.43 -8.84
C THR A 21 -16.92 25.16 -7.46
N GLY A 22 -17.65 25.49 -6.38
CA GLY A 22 -17.25 25.18 -5.01
C GLY A 22 -17.20 23.68 -4.73
N GLN A 23 -18.19 22.91 -5.21
CA GLN A 23 -18.18 21.45 -5.07
C GLN A 23 -17.05 20.79 -5.85
N TYR A 24 -16.79 21.21 -7.09
CA TYR A 24 -15.66 20.71 -7.87
C TYR A 24 -14.33 21.01 -7.20
N THR A 25 -14.15 22.23 -6.70
CA THR A 25 -12.95 22.61 -5.95
C THR A 25 -12.77 21.72 -4.73
N SER A 26 -13.86 21.43 -3.99
CA SER A 26 -13.84 20.50 -2.87
C SER A 26 -13.43 19.08 -3.29
N ILE A 27 -13.95 18.57 -4.41
CA ILE A 27 -13.60 17.26 -4.96
C ILE A 27 -12.12 17.22 -5.33
N PHE A 28 -11.63 18.17 -6.11
CA PHE A 28 -10.21 18.24 -6.51
C PHE A 28 -9.27 18.34 -5.31
N ASN A 29 -9.60 19.18 -4.33
CA ASN A 29 -8.81 19.29 -3.10
C ASN A 29 -8.84 17.99 -2.29
N SER A 30 -10.00 17.35 -2.17
CA SER A 30 -10.12 16.05 -1.49
C SER A 30 -9.26 14.98 -2.16
N VAL A 31 -9.28 14.92 -3.49
CA VAL A 31 -8.45 13.99 -4.27
C VAL A 31 -6.96 14.25 -4.06
N ASN A 32 -6.52 15.51 -4.19
CA ASN A 32 -5.12 15.88 -3.99
C ASN A 32 -4.64 15.54 -2.59
N ASN A 33 -5.46 15.83 -1.57
CA ASN A 33 -5.14 15.49 -0.19
C ASN A 33 -5.05 13.97 0.01
N GLN A 34 -6.00 13.19 -0.53
CA GLN A 34 -5.95 11.72 -0.45
C GLN A 34 -4.72 11.15 -1.15
N VAL A 35 -4.37 11.64 -2.33
CA VAL A 35 -3.18 11.23 -3.09
C VAL A 35 -1.91 11.53 -2.30
N ALA A 36 -1.80 12.74 -1.74
CA ALA A 36 -0.68 13.15 -0.90
C ALA A 36 -0.60 12.30 0.38
N ASP A 37 -1.73 12.06 1.03
CA ASP A 37 -1.81 11.24 2.24
C ASP A 37 -1.40 9.80 1.95
N VAL A 38 -1.88 9.18 0.87
CA VAL A 38 -1.48 7.83 0.45
C VAL A 38 0.03 7.78 0.23
N ALA A 39 0.59 8.74 -0.51
CA ALA A 39 2.02 8.80 -0.78
C ALA A 39 2.85 8.93 0.51
N ASN A 40 2.41 9.80 1.43
CA ASN A 40 3.05 10.01 2.73
C ASN A 40 2.99 8.75 3.60
N GLN A 41 1.82 8.15 3.75
CA GLN A 41 1.61 6.97 4.61
C GLN A 41 2.40 5.76 4.10
N VAL A 42 2.46 5.56 2.79
CA VAL A 42 3.15 4.42 2.18
C VAL A 42 4.68 4.56 2.25
N GLY A 43 5.19 5.79 2.33
CA GLY A 43 6.60 6.11 2.47
C GLY A 43 7.18 5.96 3.88
N GLN A 44 6.35 5.76 4.91
CA GLN A 44 6.81 5.70 6.31
C GLN A 44 7.27 4.31 6.75
N THR A 45 8.39 4.21 7.48
CA THR A 45 8.84 2.97 8.16
C THR A 45 7.78 2.44 9.11
N PRO A 46 7.72 1.12 9.37
CA PRO A 46 6.92 0.59 10.47
C PRO A 46 7.24 1.28 11.81
N GLN A 47 8.47 1.74 12.02
CA GLN A 47 8.81 2.55 13.20
C GLN A 47 8.29 3.99 13.11
N GLY A 48 8.41 4.63 11.94
CA GLY A 48 7.99 6.00 11.69
C GLY A 48 6.47 6.19 11.68
N TRP A 49 5.71 5.15 11.34
CA TRP A 49 4.25 5.19 11.30
C TRP A 49 3.62 5.24 12.70
N ASN A 50 4.05 4.35 13.61
CA ASN A 50 3.64 4.41 15.01
C ASN A 50 4.66 3.72 15.92
N GLY A 51 5.46 4.52 16.64
CA GLY A 51 6.48 4.01 17.55
C GLY A 51 5.93 3.16 18.70
N GLY A 52 4.73 3.47 19.22
CA GLY A 52 4.11 2.70 20.30
C GLY A 52 3.70 1.30 19.88
N VAL A 53 3.02 1.18 18.73
CA VAL A 53 2.65 -0.11 18.14
C VAL A 53 3.90 -0.90 17.76
N PHE A 54 4.90 -0.24 17.17
CA PHE A 54 6.17 -0.87 16.83
C PHE A 54 6.86 -1.47 18.06
N SER A 55 7.02 -0.70 19.14
CA SER A 55 7.61 -1.18 20.39
C SER A 55 6.79 -2.32 21.01
N MET A 56 5.46 -2.26 20.95
CA MET A 56 4.61 -3.36 21.42
C MET A 56 4.89 -4.65 20.62
N ILE A 57 4.94 -4.57 19.29
CA ILE A 57 5.20 -5.72 18.42
C ILE A 57 6.61 -6.27 18.63
N GLN A 58 7.61 -5.41 18.77
CA GLN A 58 8.98 -5.81 19.07
C GLN A 58 9.05 -6.58 20.39
N ASN A 59 8.49 -6.02 21.47
CA ASN A 59 8.48 -6.66 22.78
C ASN A 59 7.77 -8.02 22.75
N LEU A 60 6.64 -8.13 22.03
CA LEU A 60 5.91 -9.38 21.87
C LEU A 60 6.74 -10.42 21.12
N SER A 61 7.36 -10.03 20.01
CA SER A 61 8.20 -10.90 19.20
C SER A 61 9.40 -11.41 20.01
N GLU A 62 10.12 -10.51 20.69
CA GLU A 62 11.32 -10.83 21.46
C GLU A 62 11.04 -11.65 22.72
N THR A 63 9.95 -11.34 23.44
CA THR A 63 9.65 -11.98 24.73
C THR A 63 8.90 -13.30 24.57
N VAL A 64 8.01 -13.41 23.57
CA VAL A 64 7.10 -14.56 23.43
C VAL A 64 7.47 -15.43 22.23
N VAL A 65 7.73 -14.82 21.08
CA VAL A 65 7.85 -15.57 19.82
C VAL A 65 9.26 -16.15 19.62
N ILE A 66 10.31 -15.41 20.00
CA ILE A 66 11.70 -15.92 19.94
C ILE A 66 11.88 -17.20 20.75
N PRO A 67 11.43 -17.31 22.03
CA PRO A 67 11.54 -18.57 22.77
C PRO A 67 10.83 -19.75 22.09
N ILE A 68 9.63 -19.52 21.54
CA ILE A 68 8.88 -20.55 20.80
C ILE A 68 9.65 -20.98 19.56
N ALA A 69 10.17 -20.02 18.79
CA ALA A 69 10.99 -20.28 17.62
C ALA A 69 12.32 -20.98 17.98
N GLY A 70 12.90 -20.73 19.16
CA GLY A 70 14.07 -21.44 19.67
C GLY A 70 13.78 -22.92 19.95
N MET A 71 12.59 -23.25 20.47
CA MET A 71 12.15 -24.64 20.62
C MET A 71 11.98 -25.32 19.26
N ILE A 72 11.35 -24.64 18.30
CA ILE A 72 11.20 -25.15 16.92
C ILE A 72 12.57 -25.38 16.29
N LEU A 73 13.48 -24.40 16.37
CA LEU A 73 14.85 -24.51 15.85
C LEU A 73 15.57 -25.73 16.45
N THR A 74 15.45 -25.94 17.76
CA THR A 74 16.06 -27.10 18.43
C THR A 74 15.53 -28.41 17.85
N PHE A 75 14.21 -28.53 17.68
CA PHE A 75 13.59 -29.71 17.06
C PHE A 75 14.09 -29.93 15.62
N VAL A 76 14.15 -28.86 14.83
CA VAL A 76 14.63 -28.86 13.45
C VAL A 76 16.08 -29.36 13.37
N LEU A 77 16.97 -28.85 14.23
CA LEU A 77 18.38 -29.20 14.22
C LEU A 77 18.65 -30.62 14.71
N VAL A 78 17.89 -31.11 15.69
CA VAL A 78 17.96 -32.50 16.15
C VAL A 78 17.50 -33.46 15.06
N TYR A 79 16.42 -33.14 14.36
CA TYR A 79 15.94 -33.95 13.24
C TYR A 79 16.99 -34.03 12.13
N GLU A 80 17.61 -32.90 11.75
CA GLU A 80 18.67 -32.89 10.75
C GLU A 80 19.88 -33.73 11.17
N LEU A 81 20.26 -33.68 12.46
CA LEU A 81 21.36 -34.50 13.00
C LEU A 81 21.07 -36.00 12.88
N ILE A 82 19.85 -36.42 13.21
CA ILE A 82 19.42 -37.82 13.08
C ILE A 82 19.50 -38.27 11.63
N GLN A 83 18.98 -37.47 10.69
CA GLN A 83 19.01 -37.80 9.26
C GLN A 83 20.44 -37.95 8.73
N MET A 84 21.35 -37.05 9.09
CA MET A 84 22.76 -37.17 8.68
C MET A 84 23.46 -38.42 9.20
N ILE A 85 23.11 -38.88 10.41
CA ILE A 85 23.66 -40.12 10.98
C ILE A 85 23.08 -41.34 10.26
N LEU A 86 21.77 -41.33 9.95
CA LEU A 86 21.09 -42.42 9.25
C LEU A 86 21.53 -42.57 7.79
N GLU A 87 21.75 -41.47 7.06
CA GLU A 87 22.21 -41.50 5.67
C GLU A 87 23.64 -42.06 5.52
N LYS A 88 24.50 -41.88 6.53
CA LYS A 88 25.88 -42.39 6.56
C LYS A 88 26.04 -43.74 7.23
N ASN A 89 24.98 -44.54 7.32
CA ASN A 89 24.99 -45.86 7.93
C ASN A 89 25.74 -46.92 7.10
N ASN A 90 27.05 -46.72 6.93
CA ASN A 90 28.02 -47.75 6.60
C ASN A 90 29.15 -47.86 7.65
N MET A 91 29.04 -47.20 8.81
CA MET A 91 29.88 -47.34 10.03
C MET A 91 31.41 -47.41 9.85
N HIS A 92 31.95 -47.07 8.68
CA HIS A 92 33.37 -47.20 8.35
C HIS A 92 34.05 -45.86 8.07
N GLU A 93 33.28 -44.85 7.63
CA GLU A 93 33.78 -43.48 7.37
C GLU A 93 32.88 -42.44 8.04
N PHE A 94 33.09 -42.24 9.34
CA PHE A 94 32.51 -41.11 10.08
C PHE A 94 33.22 -39.83 9.62
N ASP A 95 32.59 -39.11 8.68
CA ASP A 95 33.17 -37.90 8.10
C ASP A 95 33.01 -36.72 9.07
N THR A 96 34.02 -36.49 9.90
CA THR A 96 34.09 -35.41 10.90
C THR A 96 33.70 -34.04 10.32
N PHE A 97 33.94 -33.83 9.02
CA PHE A 97 33.59 -32.61 8.32
C PHE A 97 32.08 -32.34 8.27
N ASN A 98 31.23 -33.37 8.23
CA ASN A 98 29.77 -33.21 8.24
C ASN A 98 29.24 -32.73 9.59
N ILE A 99 29.83 -33.20 10.70
CA ILE A 99 29.48 -32.70 12.03
C ILE A 99 29.87 -31.24 12.16
N PHE A 100 31.06 -30.86 11.67
CA PHE A 100 31.49 -29.47 11.67
C PHE A 100 30.54 -28.55 10.87
N LYS A 101 30.08 -28.99 9.69
CA LYS A 101 29.04 -28.28 8.91
C LYS A 101 27.75 -28.09 9.70
N TRP A 102 27.29 -29.11 10.42
CA TRP A 102 26.07 -29.02 11.23
C TRP A 102 26.23 -28.06 12.41
N ILE A 103 27.37 -28.08 13.11
CA ILE A 103 27.69 -27.12 14.17
C ILE A 103 27.68 -25.69 13.62
N PHE A 104 28.35 -25.46 12.48
CA PHE A 104 28.36 -24.16 11.83
C PHE A 104 26.96 -23.69 11.43
N LYS A 105 26.17 -24.59 10.84
CA LYS A 105 24.79 -24.31 10.43
C LYS A 105 23.89 -23.97 11.63
N THR A 106 24.04 -24.69 12.73
CA THR A 106 23.34 -24.43 14.01
C THR A 106 23.70 -23.06 14.57
N PHE A 107 24.99 -22.70 14.53
CA PHE A 107 25.46 -21.38 14.95
C PHE A 107 24.84 -20.27 14.10
N VAL A 108 24.88 -20.40 12.77
CA VAL A 108 24.28 -19.42 11.85
C VAL A 108 22.77 -19.32 12.06
N ALA A 109 22.06 -20.44 12.21
CA ALA A 109 20.61 -20.44 12.41
C ALA A 109 20.21 -19.75 13.72
N THR A 110 20.95 -20.01 14.81
CA THR A 110 20.74 -19.33 16.09
C THR A 110 21.02 -17.83 15.98
N TYR A 111 22.10 -17.45 15.29
CA TYR A 111 22.45 -16.04 15.07
C TYR A 111 21.38 -15.28 14.28
N LEU A 112 20.86 -15.90 13.21
CA LEU A 112 19.77 -15.33 12.40
C LEU A 112 18.47 -15.21 13.20
N LEU A 113 18.16 -16.18 14.05
CA LEU A 113 16.97 -16.16 14.90
C LEU A 113 17.04 -15.03 15.93
N THR A 114 18.17 -14.89 16.64
CA THR A 114 18.37 -13.84 17.65
C THR A 114 18.32 -12.43 17.03
N ASN A 115 18.76 -12.27 15.77
CA ASN A 115 18.74 -11.00 15.06
C ASN A 115 17.55 -10.88 14.07
N CYS A 116 16.51 -11.70 14.22
CA CYS A 116 15.41 -11.78 13.26
C CYS A 116 14.74 -10.43 13.05
N PHE A 117 14.43 -9.71 14.13
CA PHE A 117 13.77 -8.41 14.05
C PHE A 117 14.61 -7.37 13.28
N THR A 118 15.92 -7.33 13.53
CA THR A 118 16.87 -6.47 12.79
C THR A 118 16.88 -6.79 11.30
N ILE A 119 16.90 -8.07 10.93
CA ILE A 119 16.88 -8.50 9.52
C ILE A 119 15.59 -8.07 8.85
N VAL A 120 14.46 -8.26 9.52
CA VAL A 120 13.13 -7.89 9.00
C VAL A 120 13.06 -6.38 8.77
N MET A 121 13.57 -5.57 9.70
CA MET A 121 13.60 -4.11 9.53
C MET A 121 14.54 -3.67 8.41
N ALA A 122 15.71 -4.30 8.26
CA ALA A 122 16.60 -4.02 7.15
C ALA A 122 15.94 -4.27 5.77
N VAL A 123 15.09 -5.30 5.65
CA VAL A 123 14.31 -5.54 4.43
C VAL A 123 13.32 -4.40 4.15
N PHE A 124 12.64 -3.89 5.19
CA PHE A 124 11.76 -2.73 5.03
C PHE A 124 12.52 -1.45 4.70
N ASP A 125 13.70 -1.22 5.28
CA ASP A 125 14.53 -0.06 4.95
C ASP A 125 14.94 -0.06 3.47
N VAL A 126 15.34 -1.22 2.94
CA VAL A 126 15.65 -1.37 1.51
C VAL A 126 14.41 -1.08 0.66
N ALA A 127 13.26 -1.67 1.02
CA ALA A 127 12.02 -1.42 0.30
C ALA A 127 11.64 0.07 0.32
N GLN A 128 11.88 0.76 1.44
CA GLN A 128 11.57 2.18 1.57
C GLN A 128 12.50 3.09 0.84
N ASN A 129 13.78 2.74 0.74
CA ASN A 129 14.68 3.47 -0.13
C ASN A 129 14.16 3.50 -1.58
N VAL A 130 13.67 2.35 -2.08
CA VAL A 130 13.04 2.26 -3.41
C VAL A 130 11.77 3.12 -3.50
N VAL A 131 10.90 3.06 -2.49
CA VAL A 131 9.66 3.86 -2.43
C VAL A 131 9.98 5.36 -2.43
N SER A 132 10.93 5.80 -1.60
CA SER A 132 11.33 7.21 -1.48
C SER A 132 11.96 7.75 -2.76
N GLN A 133 12.81 6.97 -3.44
CA GLN A 133 13.37 7.36 -4.73
C GLN A 133 12.28 7.50 -5.80
N SER A 134 11.27 6.63 -5.76
CA SER A 134 10.16 6.63 -6.71
C SER A 134 9.23 7.83 -6.50
N ALA A 135 9.00 8.24 -5.25
CA ALA A 135 8.21 9.43 -4.94
C ALA A 135 8.79 10.70 -5.58
N GLY A 136 10.12 10.84 -5.67
CA GLY A 136 10.77 11.99 -6.30
C GLY A 136 10.58 12.08 -7.83
N VAL A 137 10.22 10.97 -8.48
CA VAL A 137 9.93 10.91 -9.92
C VAL A 137 8.45 11.23 -10.20
N ILE A 138 7.58 10.99 -9.22
CA ILE A 138 6.12 11.17 -9.33
C ILE A 138 5.77 12.61 -8.95
N ASN A 139 6.16 13.58 -9.79
CA ASN A 139 5.70 14.97 -9.67
C ASN A 139 4.54 15.23 -10.65
N GLY A 140 3.36 14.70 -10.29
CA GLY A 140 2.11 14.99 -10.98
C GLY A 140 1.32 16.03 -10.21
N ASN A 141 1.79 17.29 -10.17
CA ASN A 141 0.97 18.35 -9.57
C ASN A 141 -0.24 18.57 -10.50
N LEU A 142 -1.44 18.22 -10.03
CA LEU A 142 -2.68 18.54 -10.72
C LEU A 142 -2.81 20.08 -10.75
N ASP A 143 -2.76 20.70 -11.93
CA ASP A 143 -3.01 22.13 -12.09
C ASP A 143 -4.52 22.40 -11.93
N VAL A 144 -4.94 22.49 -10.67
CA VAL A 144 -6.32 22.75 -10.27
C VAL A 144 -6.81 24.11 -10.78
N GLN A 145 -5.92 25.10 -10.95
CA GLN A 145 -6.33 26.45 -11.35
C GLN A 145 -6.72 26.50 -12.83
N ALA A 146 -5.95 25.86 -13.72
CA ALA A 146 -6.29 25.78 -15.14
C ALA A 146 -7.61 25.02 -15.36
N ALA A 147 -7.79 23.89 -14.67
CA ALA A 147 -9.01 23.09 -14.78
C ALA A 147 -10.27 23.82 -14.27
N LEU A 148 -10.16 24.60 -13.18
CA LEU A 148 -11.27 25.37 -12.64
C LEU A 148 -11.66 26.56 -13.53
N SER A 149 -10.69 27.22 -14.17
CA SER A 149 -10.97 28.35 -15.06
C SER A 149 -11.71 27.92 -16.33
N ASP A 150 -11.33 26.78 -16.91
CA ASP A 150 -12.01 26.23 -18.09
C ASP A 150 -13.42 25.75 -17.75
N LEU A 151 -13.57 25.11 -16.58
CA LEU A 151 -14.86 24.67 -16.06
C LEU A 151 -15.84 25.84 -15.86
N LYS A 152 -15.39 26.96 -15.29
CA LYS A 152 -16.24 28.15 -15.11
C LYS A 152 -16.74 28.70 -16.45
N THR A 153 -15.86 28.76 -17.45
CA THR A 153 -16.20 29.22 -18.80
C THR A 153 -17.25 28.31 -19.45
N GLN A 154 -17.15 26.99 -19.25
CA GLN A 154 -18.14 26.04 -19.75
C GLN A 154 -19.48 26.14 -19.01
N LEU A 155 -19.48 26.32 -17.68
CA LEU A 155 -20.70 26.49 -16.90
C LEU A 155 -21.47 27.77 -17.26
N GLU A 156 -20.77 28.87 -17.55
CA GLU A 156 -21.39 30.13 -17.99
C GLU A 156 -22.09 30.00 -19.36
N ALA A 157 -21.65 29.04 -20.20
CA ALA A 157 -22.25 28.75 -21.50
C ALA A 157 -23.50 27.85 -21.41
N MET A 158 -23.80 27.24 -20.26
CA MET A 158 -24.87 26.24 -20.10
C MET A 158 -26.24 26.86 -19.74
N GLY A 159 -27.31 26.14 -20.09
CA GLY A 159 -28.67 26.52 -19.72
C GLY A 159 -28.95 26.37 -18.21
N MET A 160 -29.94 27.10 -17.68
CA MET A 160 -30.31 27.00 -16.25
C MET A 160 -30.72 25.56 -15.87
N TRP A 161 -31.47 24.88 -16.73
CA TRP A 161 -31.92 23.51 -16.49
C TRP A 161 -30.77 22.49 -16.53
N GLU A 162 -29.77 22.74 -17.37
CA GLU A 162 -28.56 21.90 -17.46
C GLU A 162 -27.69 22.09 -16.20
N LEU A 163 -27.55 23.33 -15.72
CA LEU A 163 -26.87 23.64 -14.45
C LEU A 163 -27.54 22.95 -13.25
N ILE A 164 -28.88 22.94 -13.18
CA ILE A 164 -29.60 22.21 -12.11
C ILE A 164 -29.32 20.71 -12.17
N GLY A 165 -29.34 20.12 -13.37
CA GLY A 165 -29.00 18.70 -13.57
C GLY A 165 -27.56 18.39 -13.13
N LEU A 166 -26.61 19.23 -13.54
CA LEU A 166 -25.19 19.07 -13.23
C LEU A 166 -24.91 19.25 -11.73
N TRP A 167 -25.61 20.18 -11.07
CA TRP A 167 -25.54 20.35 -9.62
C TRP A 167 -26.02 19.08 -8.88
N LEU A 168 -27.09 18.45 -9.34
CA LEU A 168 -27.57 17.19 -8.75
C LEU A 168 -26.57 16.05 -8.96
N GLU A 169 -26.01 15.92 -10.17
CA GLU A 169 -24.98 14.92 -10.48
C GLU A 169 -23.72 15.09 -9.62
N THR A 170 -23.25 16.33 -9.48
CA THR A 170 -22.05 16.66 -8.68
C THR A 170 -22.26 16.32 -7.21
N ASN A 171 -23.47 16.50 -6.66
CA ASN A 171 -23.80 16.09 -5.29
C ASN A 171 -23.69 14.57 -5.09
N ILE A 172 -24.21 13.77 -6.02
CA ILE A 172 -24.11 12.31 -5.97
C ILE A 172 -22.65 11.88 -6.03
N ILE A 173 -21.86 12.50 -6.91
CA ILE A 173 -20.45 12.17 -7.07
C ILE A 173 -19.65 12.58 -5.84
N ASN A 174 -19.92 13.74 -5.23
CA ASN A 174 -19.29 14.14 -3.98
C ASN A 174 -19.51 13.11 -2.86
N LEU A 175 -20.72 12.54 -2.76
CA LEU A 175 -21.00 11.45 -1.83
C LEU A 175 -20.17 10.18 -2.16
N CYS A 176 -20.10 9.79 -3.43
CA CYS A 176 -19.27 8.66 -3.87
C CYS A 176 -17.78 8.88 -3.55
N MET A 177 -17.25 10.09 -3.79
CA MET A 177 -15.86 10.45 -3.50
C MET A 177 -15.56 10.37 -2.00
N TRP A 178 -16.50 10.77 -1.15
CA TRP A 178 -16.38 10.61 0.31
C TRP A 178 -16.28 9.13 0.72
N VAL A 179 -17.12 8.25 0.15
CA VAL A 179 -17.05 6.80 0.42
C VAL A 179 -15.73 6.21 -0.06
N LEU A 180 -15.27 6.57 -1.27
CA LEU A 180 -13.99 6.09 -1.81
C LEU A 180 -12.79 6.53 -0.96
N SER A 181 -12.83 7.74 -0.40
CA SER A 181 -11.82 8.21 0.56
C SER A 181 -11.65 7.25 1.73
N ILE A 182 -12.76 6.79 2.31
CA ILE A 182 -12.75 5.88 3.46
C ILE A 182 -12.18 4.52 3.04
N VAL A 183 -12.55 4.02 1.86
CA VAL A 183 -12.03 2.75 1.34
C VAL A 183 -10.51 2.82 1.14
N ILE A 184 -10.00 3.89 0.52
CA ILE A 184 -8.56 4.10 0.31
C ILE A 184 -7.82 4.17 1.66
N PHE A 185 -8.37 4.91 2.62
CA PHE A 185 -7.82 4.98 3.98
C PHE A 185 -7.68 3.59 4.60
N VAL A 186 -8.74 2.77 4.56
CA VAL A 186 -8.73 1.41 5.12
C VAL A 186 -7.68 0.53 4.44
N ILE A 187 -7.50 0.63 3.12
CA ILE A 187 -6.50 -0.18 2.38
C ILE A 187 -5.06 0.21 2.79
N VAL A 188 -4.76 1.51 2.85
CA VAL A 188 -3.43 2.00 3.17
C VAL A 188 -3.05 1.71 4.62
N TYR A 189 -3.97 1.94 5.57
CA TYR A 189 -3.76 1.64 6.98
C TYR A 189 -3.76 0.13 7.24
N GLY A 190 -4.62 -0.62 6.56
CA GLY A 190 -4.68 -2.08 6.63
C GLY A 190 -3.35 -2.73 6.22
N ARG A 191 -2.65 -2.19 5.22
CA ARG A 191 -1.30 -2.63 4.84
C ARG A 191 -0.31 -2.55 6.01
N MET A 192 -0.33 -1.46 6.79
CA MET A 192 0.59 -1.32 7.93
C MET A 192 0.32 -2.36 9.01
N ILE A 193 -0.97 -2.66 9.25
CA ILE A 193 -1.37 -3.74 10.17
C ILE A 193 -0.89 -5.10 9.65
N GLU A 194 -1.02 -5.38 8.35
CA GLU A 194 -0.52 -6.63 7.73
C GLU A 194 1.00 -6.78 7.90
N ILE A 195 1.75 -5.68 7.76
CA ILE A 195 3.19 -5.65 8.02
C ILE A 195 3.49 -6.01 9.48
N TYR A 196 2.86 -5.35 10.45
CA TYR A 196 3.09 -5.62 11.87
C TYR A 196 2.76 -7.07 12.26
N LEU A 197 1.67 -7.62 11.76
CA LEU A 197 1.30 -9.01 11.99
C LEU A 197 2.37 -9.97 11.45
N THR A 198 2.85 -9.72 10.23
CA THR A 198 3.89 -10.53 9.59
C THR A 198 5.20 -10.45 10.37
N VAL A 199 5.64 -9.25 10.76
CA VAL A 199 6.87 -9.02 11.55
C VAL A 199 6.78 -9.69 12.93
N SER A 200 5.62 -9.64 13.58
CA SER A 200 5.46 -10.22 14.92
C SER A 200 5.73 -11.72 14.96
N LEU A 201 5.44 -12.42 13.86
CA LEU A 201 5.60 -13.87 13.73
C LEU A 201 6.88 -14.29 12.99
N ALA A 202 7.73 -13.33 12.61
CA ALA A 202 8.96 -13.57 11.85
C ALA A 202 9.90 -14.63 12.44
N PRO A 203 10.11 -14.72 13.77
CA PRO A 203 11.06 -15.70 14.32
C PRO A 203 10.70 -17.15 13.99
N ILE A 204 9.41 -17.48 13.82
CA ILE A 204 8.96 -18.85 13.55
C ILE A 204 9.46 -19.34 12.16
N PRO A 205 9.17 -18.68 11.03
CA PRO A 205 9.76 -19.06 9.74
C PRO A 205 11.29 -19.01 9.69
N PHE A 206 11.91 -18.09 10.43
CA PHE A 206 13.38 -18.02 10.52
C PHE A 206 13.97 -19.28 11.19
N SER A 207 13.28 -19.84 12.19
CA SER A 207 13.72 -21.08 12.85
C SER A 207 13.73 -22.31 11.94
N THR A 208 12.88 -22.33 10.90
CA THR A 208 12.80 -23.47 9.97
C THR A 208 13.68 -23.30 8.73
N MET A 209 14.24 -22.11 8.50
CA MET A 209 15.03 -21.78 7.30
C MET A 209 16.31 -22.60 7.18
N ALA A 210 16.86 -23.06 8.30
CA ALA A 210 18.09 -23.85 8.31
C ALA A 210 17.88 -25.22 7.63
N ASN A 211 16.75 -25.90 7.84
CA ASN A 211 16.60 -27.28 7.35
C ASN A 211 16.32 -27.34 5.84
N ARG A 212 16.80 -28.39 5.17
CA ARG A 212 16.55 -28.64 3.75
C ARG A 212 15.09 -28.98 3.47
N GLU A 213 14.41 -29.68 4.37
CA GLU A 213 13.00 -30.08 4.21
C GLU A 213 12.02 -28.94 4.55
N TRP A 214 12.30 -28.17 5.60
CA TRP A 214 11.42 -27.08 6.06
C TRP A 214 11.91 -25.67 5.67
N GLY A 215 13.04 -25.59 4.96
CA GLY A 215 13.62 -24.33 4.48
C GLY A 215 12.74 -23.61 3.46
N GLN A 216 11.83 -24.33 2.80
CA GLN A 216 10.83 -23.72 1.92
C GLN A 216 9.90 -22.76 2.68
N MET A 217 9.58 -23.05 3.95
CA MET A 217 8.75 -22.18 4.78
C MET A 217 9.48 -20.86 5.11
N GLY A 218 10.76 -20.93 5.53
CA GLY A 218 11.55 -19.74 5.83
C GLY A 218 11.85 -18.88 4.59
N THR A 219 12.20 -19.52 3.47
CA THR A 219 12.44 -18.81 2.20
C THR A 219 11.15 -18.22 1.61
N GLY A 220 10.00 -18.90 1.76
CA GLY A 220 8.68 -18.38 1.41
C GLY A 220 8.30 -17.15 2.23
N TYR A 221 8.57 -17.16 3.53
CA TYR A 221 8.38 -15.99 4.40
C TYR A 221 9.22 -14.80 3.94
N LEU A 222 10.51 -14.98 3.64
CA LEU A 222 11.36 -13.90 3.14
C LEU A 222 10.80 -13.30 1.84
N ARG A 223 10.34 -14.14 0.90
CA ARG A 223 9.67 -13.67 -0.32
C ARG A 223 8.41 -12.87 0.00
N SER A 224 7.60 -13.31 0.95
CA SER A 224 6.42 -12.58 1.41
C SER A 224 6.78 -11.24 2.05
N LEU A 225 7.89 -11.20 2.79
CA LEU A 225 8.37 -9.97 3.42
C LEU A 225 8.80 -8.94 2.38
N PHE A 226 9.57 -9.37 1.37
CA PHE A 226 9.90 -8.52 0.22
C PHE A 226 8.64 -8.08 -0.52
N ALA A 227 7.64 -8.96 -0.70
CA ALA A 227 6.37 -8.59 -1.31
C ALA A 227 5.65 -7.48 -0.54
N LEU A 228 5.56 -7.55 0.79
CA LEU A 228 4.93 -6.50 1.61
C LEU A 228 5.71 -5.18 1.58
N GLY A 229 7.04 -5.25 1.55
CA GLY A 229 7.92 -4.10 1.34
C GLY A 229 7.64 -3.41 0.01
N PHE A 230 7.71 -4.15 -1.09
CA PHE A 230 7.51 -3.65 -2.46
C PHE A 230 6.05 -3.33 -2.81
N GLN A 231 5.08 -3.79 -2.03
CA GLN A 231 3.68 -3.40 -2.20
C GLN A 231 3.52 -1.87 -2.10
N GLY A 232 4.29 -1.20 -1.24
CA GLY A 232 4.26 0.26 -1.13
C GLY A 232 4.68 0.95 -2.43
N PHE A 233 5.68 0.39 -3.12
CA PHE A 233 6.10 0.89 -4.42
C PHE A 233 4.99 0.75 -5.48
N LEU A 234 4.28 -0.39 -5.50
CA LEU A 234 3.14 -0.58 -6.41
C LEU A 234 2.00 0.40 -6.12
N ILE A 235 1.73 0.71 -4.84
CA ILE A 235 0.74 1.72 -4.46
C ILE A 235 1.12 3.10 -5.02
N LEU A 236 2.40 3.50 -4.91
CA LEU A 236 2.86 4.76 -5.49
C LEU A 236 2.68 4.80 -7.02
N ILE A 237 2.94 3.69 -7.72
CA ILE A 237 2.68 3.61 -9.16
C ILE A 237 1.19 3.79 -9.46
N CYS A 238 0.30 3.15 -8.70
CA CYS A 238 -1.14 3.32 -8.90
C CYS A 238 -1.58 4.79 -8.73
N VAL A 239 -1.04 5.46 -7.71
CA VAL A 239 -1.30 6.88 -7.45
C VAL A 239 -0.75 7.77 -8.57
N ALA A 240 0.45 7.46 -9.08
CA ALA A 240 1.06 8.18 -10.20
C ALA A 240 0.21 8.05 -11.50
N ILE A 241 -0.22 6.83 -11.83
CA ILE A 241 -1.08 6.58 -12.99
C ILE A 241 -2.39 7.35 -12.83
N TYR A 242 -2.98 7.33 -11.65
CA TYR A 242 -4.20 8.07 -11.35
C TYR A 242 -4.02 9.58 -11.55
N ALA A 243 -2.93 10.17 -11.06
CA ALA A 243 -2.65 11.60 -11.23
C ALA A 243 -2.60 11.99 -12.72
N VAL A 244 -1.92 11.18 -13.56
CA VAL A 244 -1.85 11.41 -15.02
C VAL A 244 -3.21 11.24 -15.70
N LEU A 245 -3.99 10.22 -15.31
CA LEU A 245 -5.34 10.01 -15.85
C LEU A 245 -6.28 11.18 -15.53
N VAL A 246 -6.27 11.67 -14.29
CA VAL A 246 -7.10 12.82 -13.88
C VAL A 246 -6.66 14.11 -14.59
N GLN A 247 -5.36 14.32 -14.81
CA GLN A 247 -4.86 15.45 -15.59
C GLN A 247 -5.36 15.47 -17.04
N SER A 248 -5.71 14.32 -17.62
CA SER A 248 -6.22 14.22 -19.00
C SER A 248 -7.72 14.56 -19.14
N ILE A 249 -8.44 14.72 -18.03
CA ILE A 249 -9.89 14.93 -18.03
C ILE A 249 -10.31 16.29 -18.63
N PRO A 250 -9.69 17.43 -18.28
CA PRO A 250 -10.14 18.75 -18.77
C PRO A 250 -10.11 18.88 -20.29
N SER A 251 -9.28 18.08 -21.00
CA SER A 251 -9.20 18.10 -22.46
C SER A 251 -10.40 17.45 -23.20
N SER A 252 -11.40 16.92 -22.49
CA SER A 252 -12.53 16.19 -23.10
C SER A 252 -13.69 17.06 -23.59
N GLY A 253 -13.75 18.34 -23.23
CA GLY A 253 -14.73 19.31 -23.75
C GLY A 253 -16.19 19.11 -23.31
N ASP A 254 -16.47 18.12 -22.44
CA ASP A 254 -17.79 17.89 -21.84
C ASP A 254 -17.66 17.87 -20.31
N VAL A 255 -18.35 18.81 -19.65
CA VAL A 255 -18.36 18.95 -18.19
C VAL A 255 -18.93 17.70 -17.53
N HIS A 256 -19.96 17.07 -18.08
CA HIS A 256 -20.56 15.85 -17.52
C HIS A 256 -19.59 14.67 -17.60
N GLY A 257 -18.99 14.46 -18.78
CA GLY A 257 -17.92 13.49 -18.99
C GLY A 257 -16.73 13.70 -18.05
N ALA A 258 -16.40 14.95 -17.75
CA ALA A 258 -15.30 15.27 -16.83
C ALA A 258 -15.57 14.85 -15.38
N ILE A 259 -16.79 15.06 -14.86
CA ILE A 259 -17.13 14.62 -13.49
C ILE A 259 -17.11 13.10 -13.40
N TRP A 260 -17.79 12.45 -14.33
CA TRP A 260 -17.90 11.00 -14.36
C TRP A 260 -16.56 10.32 -14.61
N GLY A 261 -15.69 10.91 -15.43
CA GLY A 261 -14.31 10.48 -15.62
C GLY A 261 -13.51 10.55 -14.32
N THR A 262 -13.64 11.64 -13.56
CA THR A 262 -12.94 11.82 -12.28
C THR A 262 -13.40 10.78 -11.26
N ALA A 263 -14.71 10.58 -11.14
CA ALA A 263 -15.28 9.54 -10.28
C ALA A 263 -14.82 8.14 -10.70
N GLY A 264 -14.88 7.82 -11.99
CA GLY A 264 -14.50 6.54 -12.56
C GLY A 264 -13.03 6.19 -12.33
N TYR A 265 -12.11 7.15 -12.54
CA TYR A 265 -10.70 6.94 -12.24
C TYR A 265 -10.42 6.78 -10.75
N THR A 266 -11.21 7.41 -9.87
CA THR A 266 -11.06 7.25 -8.42
C THR A 266 -11.51 5.86 -7.97
N VAL A 267 -12.61 5.34 -8.55
CA VAL A 267 -13.03 3.94 -8.34
C VAL A 267 -11.95 2.97 -8.85
N LEU A 268 -11.37 3.24 -10.02
CA LEU A 268 -10.29 2.44 -10.59
C LEU A 268 -9.05 2.45 -9.69
N LEU A 269 -8.69 3.59 -9.12
CA LEU A 269 -7.62 3.71 -8.13
C LEU A 269 -7.91 2.82 -6.91
N ALA A 270 -9.09 2.92 -6.31
CA ALA A 270 -9.46 2.11 -5.14
C ALA A 270 -9.36 0.59 -5.45
N PHE A 271 -9.85 0.17 -6.62
CA PHE A 271 -9.73 -1.22 -7.07
C PHE A 271 -8.28 -1.65 -7.30
N ALA A 272 -7.47 -0.80 -7.95
CA ALA A 272 -6.06 -1.08 -8.20
C ALA A 272 -5.29 -1.22 -6.89
N LEU A 273 -5.51 -0.32 -5.93
CA LEU A 273 -4.92 -0.35 -4.58
C LEU A 273 -5.23 -1.65 -3.86
N PHE A 274 -6.49 -2.11 -3.89
CA PHE A 274 -6.88 -3.38 -3.29
C PHE A 274 -6.10 -4.57 -3.87
N LYS A 275 -5.81 -4.54 -5.18
CA LYS A 275 -5.12 -5.63 -5.88
C LYS A 275 -3.61 -5.63 -5.66
N THR A 276 -3.00 -4.51 -5.28
CA THR A 276 -1.53 -4.37 -5.13
C THR A 276 -0.91 -5.43 -4.23
N GLY A 277 -1.56 -5.82 -3.13
CA GLY A 277 -1.06 -6.84 -2.21
C GLY A 277 -0.96 -8.22 -2.87
N SER A 278 -2.03 -8.65 -3.54
CA SER A 278 -2.05 -9.93 -4.28
C SER A 278 -1.05 -9.94 -5.44
N LEU A 279 -0.89 -8.80 -6.13
CA LEU A 279 0.03 -8.65 -7.24
C LEU A 279 1.48 -8.73 -6.75
N SER A 280 1.83 -8.05 -5.67
CA SER A 280 3.16 -8.11 -5.08
C SER A 280 3.52 -9.52 -4.65
N LYS A 281 2.62 -10.21 -3.93
CA LYS A 281 2.80 -11.60 -3.50
C LYS A 281 3.03 -12.55 -4.69
N SER A 282 2.28 -12.35 -5.78
CA SER A 282 2.46 -13.12 -7.01
C SER A 282 3.83 -12.86 -7.68
N ILE A 283 4.31 -11.62 -7.72
CA ILE A 283 5.63 -11.29 -8.32
C ILE A 283 6.76 -11.99 -7.59
N PHE A 284 6.74 -11.96 -6.25
CA PHE A 284 7.78 -12.59 -5.44
C PHE A 284 7.60 -14.09 -5.25
N ASN A 285 6.58 -14.70 -5.88
CA ASN A 285 6.21 -16.11 -5.67
C ASN A 285 6.08 -16.45 -4.18
N ALA A 286 5.47 -15.52 -3.44
CA ALA A 286 5.06 -15.67 -2.06
C ALA A 286 3.60 -16.10 -2.09
N ARG A 287 3.37 -17.42 -2.09
CA ARG A 287 2.03 -17.98 -1.91
C ARG A 287 1.75 -18.20 -0.43
#